data_AF-A0A959UI58-F1
#
_entry.id   AF-A0A959UI58-F1
#
_cell.length_a   1.000
_cell.length_b   1.000
_cell.length_c   1.000
_cell.angle_alpha   90.00
_cell.angle_beta   90.00
_cell.angle_gamma   90.00
#
_symmetry.space_group_name_H-M   'P 1'
#
loop_
_entity.id
_entity.type
_entity.pdbx_description
1 polymer ?
#
loop_
_entity_poly.entity_id
_entity_poly.type
_entity_poly.pdbx_seq_one_letter_code
_entity_poly.pdbx_strand_id
1 'polypeptide(L)'
;MSIFTSRKLHSVLKIIVPVITGILITFNSTAQILISPGPGVTPIDMVENIVGEGVQYENVTFQGAPISRGIFNNGNTTNLGLESGVFLTSGSGYNVPGPNSSGSITGANGMPGNSVLEGITTSTTYDAAVLEFDFIPESDTLRFKYVFGSDEYHEWANTSFNDVFGYFVTGPNPDGGMYTNENVAIIPGTSLPVTINNLNNGQTGNGP
;
A
#
# COMPACT_ATOMS: atom_id res chain seq x y z
N MET A 1 -80.10 -4.89 -2.65
CA MET A 1 -80.99 -5.19 -1.51
C MET A 1 -80.32 -4.66 -0.26
N SER A 2 -80.88 -3.61 0.34
CA SER A 2 -80.28 -2.93 1.49
C SER A 2 -80.82 -3.49 2.79
N ILE A 3 -79.95 -3.74 3.77
CA ILE A 3 -80.28 -3.79 5.19
C ILE A 3 -79.19 -2.99 5.94
N PHE A 4 -79.65 -2.04 6.76
CA PHE A 4 -78.85 -1.33 7.76
C PHE A 4 -79.21 -1.83 9.15
N THR A 5 -78.23 -1.85 10.06
CA THR A 5 -78.49 -1.77 11.51
C THR A 5 -77.26 -1.22 12.22
N SER A 6 -77.52 -0.36 13.23
CA SER A 6 -76.53 0.35 14.04
C SER A 6 -76.31 -0.38 15.37
N ARG A 7 -75.06 -0.35 15.87
CA ARG A 7 -74.83 -0.47 17.31
C ARG A 7 -73.64 0.41 17.71
N LYS A 8 -73.93 1.46 18.50
CA LYS A 8 -72.93 2.11 19.35
C LYS A 8 -72.37 1.06 20.30
N LEU A 9 -71.07 0.78 20.21
CA LEU A 9 -70.31 0.20 21.31
C LEU A 9 -69.11 1.11 21.63
N HIS A 10 -68.97 1.34 22.92
CA HIS A 10 -68.00 2.15 23.64
C HIS A 10 -66.61 2.21 22.99
N SER A 11 -66.08 3.43 22.91
CA SER A 11 -64.67 3.69 22.61
C SER A 11 -63.82 2.99 23.67
N VAL A 12 -63.24 1.84 23.30
CA VAL A 12 -62.06 1.32 23.99
C VAL A 12 -60.90 1.96 23.24
N LEU A 13 -60.18 2.87 23.91
CA LEU A 13 -58.94 3.43 23.38
C LEU A 13 -57.94 2.28 23.20
N LYS A 14 -57.96 1.65 22.02
CA LYS A 14 -56.90 0.72 21.61
C LYS A 14 -55.70 1.58 21.29
N ILE A 15 -54.76 1.66 22.24
CA ILE A 15 -53.40 2.13 21.98
C ILE A 15 -52.81 1.17 20.96
N ILE A 16 -52.85 1.55 19.68
CA ILE A 16 -52.07 0.88 18.64
C ILE A 16 -50.63 1.34 18.92
N VAL A 17 -49.86 0.52 19.61
CA VAL A 17 -48.40 0.70 19.66
C VAL A 17 -47.91 0.38 18.24
N PRO A 18 -47.39 1.34 17.47
CA PRO A 18 -46.77 1.00 16.20
C PRO A 18 -45.55 0.15 16.52
N VAL A 19 -45.61 -1.14 16.18
CA VAL A 19 -44.41 -1.97 16.12
C VAL A 19 -43.62 -1.43 14.94
N ILE A 20 -42.72 -0.49 15.21
CA ILE A 20 -41.71 -0.04 14.24
C ILE A 20 -40.75 -1.22 14.09
N THR A 21 -41.02 -2.07 13.10
CA THR A 21 -40.05 -3.08 12.66
C THR A 21 -38.92 -2.32 11.97
N GLY A 22 -37.89 -1.96 12.73
CA GLY A 22 -36.69 -1.33 12.18
C GLY A 22 -36.03 -2.31 11.21
N ILE A 23 -36.05 -2.00 9.91
CA ILE A 23 -35.18 -2.67 8.94
C ILE A 23 -33.77 -2.18 9.26
N LEU A 24 -32.97 -3.06 9.87
CA LEU A 24 -31.55 -2.85 10.08
C LEU A 24 -30.84 -3.06 8.74
N ILE A 25 -30.59 -1.97 8.00
CA ILE A 25 -29.74 -2.04 6.81
C ILE A 25 -28.30 -2.04 7.31
N THR A 26 -27.69 -3.23 7.38
CA THR A 26 -26.26 -3.34 7.64
C THR A 26 -25.49 -3.02 6.36
N PHE A 27 -24.84 -1.86 6.33
CA PHE A 27 -23.83 -1.58 5.32
C PHE A 27 -22.53 -2.27 5.76
N ASN A 28 -22.02 -3.19 4.95
CA ASN A 28 -20.65 -3.67 5.12
C ASN A 28 -19.71 -2.54 4.67
N SER A 29 -18.94 -1.98 5.60
CA SER A 29 -17.88 -1.03 5.30
C SER A 29 -16.56 -1.78 5.22
N THR A 30 -15.89 -1.75 4.07
CA THR A 30 -14.50 -2.20 3.95
C THR A 30 -13.58 -1.03 4.31
N ALA A 31 -12.79 -1.17 5.38
CA ALA A 31 -11.79 -0.18 5.79
C ALA A 31 -10.36 -0.55 5.32
N GLN A 32 -10.25 -1.40 4.30
CA GLN A 32 -9.00 -1.84 3.70
C GLN A 32 -8.83 -1.24 2.30
N ILE A 33 -7.59 -1.15 1.84
CA ILE A 33 -7.31 -0.81 0.45
C ILE A 33 -7.90 -1.87 -0.49
N LEU A 34 -8.33 -1.44 -1.67
CA LEU A 34 -8.71 -2.33 -2.75
C LEU A 34 -7.50 -2.52 -3.65
N ILE A 35 -7.13 -3.77 -3.92
CA ILE A 35 -5.93 -4.09 -4.70
C ILE A 35 -6.28 -4.77 -6.03
N SER A 36 -5.42 -4.53 -7.01
CA SER A 36 -5.32 -5.30 -8.24
C SER A 36 -3.89 -5.87 -8.32
N PRO A 37 -3.61 -7.01 -7.66
CA PRO A 37 -2.29 -7.63 -7.68
C PRO A 37 -2.09 -8.46 -8.94
N GLY A 38 -0.84 -8.77 -9.26
CA GLY A 38 -0.53 -9.87 -10.17
C GLY A 38 -0.32 -9.48 -11.63
N PRO A 39 -0.23 -10.49 -12.52
CA PRO A 39 0.16 -10.30 -13.92
C PRO A 39 -0.84 -9.49 -14.74
N GLY A 40 -2.07 -9.28 -14.25
CA GLY A 40 -3.08 -8.44 -14.89
C GLY A 40 -2.77 -6.95 -14.83
N VAL A 41 -1.83 -6.53 -13.98
CA VAL A 41 -1.30 -5.16 -13.92
C VAL A 41 0.11 -5.16 -14.51
N THR A 42 0.27 -4.45 -15.62
CA THR A 42 1.56 -4.29 -16.30
C THR A 42 2.41 -3.23 -15.60
N PRO A 43 3.75 -3.24 -15.81
CA PRO A 43 4.61 -2.16 -15.30
C PRO A 43 4.19 -0.79 -15.84
N ILE A 44 3.69 -0.74 -17.09
CA ILE A 44 3.21 0.50 -17.70
C ILE A 44 1.99 1.03 -16.94
N ASP A 45 1.00 0.17 -16.64
CA ASP A 45 -0.17 0.58 -15.85
C ASP A 45 0.24 1.16 -14.48
N MET A 46 1.31 0.63 -13.88
CA MET A 46 1.86 1.14 -12.62
C MET A 46 2.49 2.53 -12.78
N VAL A 47 3.32 2.72 -13.81
CA VAL A 47 3.95 4.03 -14.08
C VAL A 47 2.88 5.07 -14.39
N GLU A 48 1.90 4.76 -15.24
CA GLU A 48 0.75 5.63 -15.54
C GLU A 48 -0.04 6.02 -14.29
N ASN A 49 -0.09 5.16 -13.27
CA ASN A 49 -0.78 5.44 -12.02
C ASN A 49 -0.02 6.42 -11.10
N ILE A 50 1.31 6.54 -11.23
CA ILE A 50 2.15 7.35 -10.33
C ILE A 50 2.77 8.58 -10.99
N VAL A 51 2.88 8.61 -12.32
CA VAL A 51 3.38 9.80 -13.04
C VAL A 51 2.31 10.89 -13.04
N GLY A 52 2.71 12.09 -12.63
CA GLY A 52 1.87 13.27 -12.70
C GLY A 52 1.88 13.91 -14.08
N GLU A 53 1.01 14.91 -14.27
CA GLU A 53 1.07 15.80 -15.43
C GLU A 53 2.48 16.43 -15.56
N GLY A 54 2.96 16.57 -16.79
CA GLY A 54 4.28 17.16 -17.07
C GLY A 54 5.46 16.22 -16.81
N VAL A 55 5.24 14.91 -16.69
CA VAL A 55 6.29 13.90 -16.65
C VAL A 55 6.13 12.96 -17.85
N GLN A 56 7.09 13.01 -18.77
CA GLN A 56 7.20 11.99 -19.82
C GLN A 56 7.96 10.80 -19.25
N TYR A 57 7.61 9.59 -19.68
CA TYR A 57 8.28 8.37 -19.23
C TYR A 57 8.51 7.40 -20.39
N GLU A 58 9.55 6.58 -20.28
CA GLU A 58 9.88 5.54 -21.25
C GLU A 58 10.61 4.35 -20.59
N ASN A 59 10.90 3.31 -21.37
CA ASN A 59 11.71 2.16 -20.96
C ASN A 59 11.24 1.48 -19.66
N VAL A 60 9.92 1.40 -19.46
CA VAL A 60 9.35 0.79 -18.26
C VAL A 60 9.67 -0.71 -18.19
N THR A 61 10.34 -1.13 -17.13
CA THR A 61 10.65 -2.53 -16.84
C THR A 61 10.27 -2.90 -15.42
N PHE A 62 10.21 -4.21 -15.16
CA PHE A 62 10.01 -4.73 -13.83
C PHE A 62 10.84 -5.98 -13.60
N GLN A 63 11.54 -6.02 -12.46
CA GLN A 63 12.18 -7.21 -11.91
C GLN A 63 11.37 -7.69 -10.70
N GLY A 64 11.00 -8.97 -10.67
CA GLY A 64 10.30 -9.59 -9.55
C GLY A 64 9.18 -10.52 -9.99
N ALA A 65 8.46 -11.10 -9.03
CA ALA A 65 7.32 -11.95 -9.35
C ALA A 65 6.12 -11.07 -9.74
N PRO A 66 5.30 -11.46 -10.74
CA PRO A 66 4.14 -10.67 -11.10
C PRO A 66 3.16 -10.44 -9.94
N ILE A 67 3.07 -11.37 -8.98
CA ILE A 67 2.22 -11.24 -7.79
C ILE A 67 2.77 -10.27 -6.75
N SER A 68 4.02 -9.83 -6.87
CA SER A 68 4.71 -9.00 -5.88
C SER A 68 4.53 -7.49 -6.14
N ARG A 69 3.59 -7.15 -7.03
CA ARG A 69 3.25 -5.79 -7.43
C ARG A 69 1.75 -5.63 -7.70
N GLY A 70 1.30 -4.39 -7.76
CA GLY A 70 -0.02 -4.04 -8.25
C GLY A 70 -0.38 -2.58 -7.99
N ILE A 71 -1.64 -2.26 -8.23
CA ILE A 71 -2.23 -0.95 -7.94
C ILE A 71 -3.17 -1.11 -6.74
N PHE A 72 -3.21 -0.11 -5.88
CA PHE A 72 -4.18 0.02 -4.80
C PHE A 72 -5.03 1.28 -4.94
N ASN A 73 -6.26 1.20 -4.43
CA ASN A 73 -7.21 2.30 -4.32
C ASN A 73 -7.87 2.27 -2.93
N ASN A 74 -8.77 3.21 -2.68
CA ASN A 74 -9.57 3.28 -1.45
C ASN A 74 -8.72 3.50 -0.18
N GLY A 75 -7.49 3.99 -0.32
CA GLY A 75 -6.58 4.23 0.80
C GLY A 75 -6.97 5.43 1.67
N ASN A 76 -7.82 6.32 1.17
CA ASN A 76 -8.45 7.39 1.96
C ASN A 76 -9.41 6.87 3.06
N THR A 77 -9.81 5.59 2.99
CA THR A 77 -10.61 4.93 4.04
C THR A 77 -9.75 4.25 5.11
N THR A 78 -8.43 4.33 4.99
CA THR A 78 -7.47 3.65 5.86
C THR A 78 -6.53 4.66 6.54
N ASN A 79 -5.65 4.19 7.42
CA ASN A 79 -4.57 4.99 8.01
C ASN A 79 -3.33 5.12 7.12
N LEU A 80 -3.37 4.64 5.86
CA LEU A 80 -2.23 4.65 4.94
C LEU A 80 -1.81 6.08 4.56
N GLY A 81 -2.74 7.04 4.59
CA GLY A 81 -2.44 8.43 4.20
C GLY A 81 -2.14 8.61 2.71
N LEU A 82 -2.43 7.60 1.88
CA LEU A 82 -2.39 7.61 0.42
C LEU A 82 -3.78 7.24 -0.09
N GLU A 83 -4.32 7.97 -1.07
CA GLU A 83 -5.65 7.67 -1.62
C GLU A 83 -5.62 6.46 -2.56
N SER A 84 -4.63 6.42 -3.43
CA SER A 84 -4.36 5.37 -4.41
C SER A 84 -2.87 5.39 -4.76
N GLY A 85 -2.40 4.37 -5.46
CA GLY A 85 -1.03 4.29 -5.92
C GLY A 85 -0.65 2.88 -6.34
N VAL A 86 0.65 2.64 -6.43
CA VAL A 86 1.20 1.31 -6.68
C VAL A 86 1.77 0.73 -5.39
N PHE A 87 1.84 -0.59 -5.32
CA PHE A 87 2.57 -1.29 -4.27
C PHE A 87 3.60 -2.25 -4.87
N LEU A 88 4.66 -2.45 -4.11
CA LEU A 88 5.73 -3.42 -4.33
C LEU A 88 5.90 -4.19 -3.01
N THR A 89 6.15 -5.49 -3.08
CA THR A 89 6.38 -6.32 -1.89
C THR A 89 7.40 -7.42 -2.21
N SER A 90 8.17 -7.86 -1.21
CA SER A 90 8.98 -9.09 -1.28
C SER A 90 8.11 -10.35 -1.17
N GLY A 91 6.87 -10.22 -0.68
CA GLY A 91 5.91 -11.31 -0.50
C GLY A 91 4.84 -11.41 -1.58
N SER A 92 3.67 -11.91 -1.19
CA SER A 92 2.50 -11.99 -2.07
C SER A 92 1.67 -10.71 -1.98
N GLY A 93 1.42 -10.06 -3.12
CA GLY A 93 0.58 -8.86 -3.22
C GLY A 93 -0.85 -9.05 -2.69
N TYR A 94 -1.35 -10.30 -2.66
CA TYR A 94 -2.66 -10.62 -2.08
C TYR A 94 -2.72 -10.40 -0.56
N ASN A 95 -1.58 -10.30 0.11
CA ASN A 95 -1.46 -10.09 1.55
C ASN A 95 -1.25 -8.62 1.95
N VAL A 96 -1.13 -7.71 0.98
CA VAL A 96 -0.95 -6.28 1.24
C VAL A 96 -2.17 -5.65 1.95
N PRO A 97 -3.43 -6.02 1.64
CA PRO A 97 -4.57 -5.52 2.40
C PRO A 97 -4.51 -6.05 3.83
N GLY A 98 -4.54 -5.12 4.79
CA GLY A 98 -4.61 -5.47 6.20
C GLY A 98 -5.98 -6.00 6.65
N PRO A 99 -6.11 -6.36 7.94
CA PRO A 99 -5.04 -6.36 8.93
C PRO A 99 -4.09 -7.55 8.72
N ASN A 100 -2.81 -7.36 9.04
CA ASN A 100 -1.92 -8.49 9.24
C ASN A 100 -2.30 -9.19 10.55
N SER A 101 -2.84 -10.41 10.46
CA SER A 101 -3.27 -11.19 11.63
C SER A 101 -2.32 -12.35 11.98
N SER A 102 -1.14 -12.44 11.35
CA SER A 102 -0.16 -13.49 11.62
C SER A 102 1.27 -13.02 11.28
N GLY A 103 2.23 -13.22 12.20
CA GLY A 103 3.63 -12.80 12.07
C GLY A 103 4.47 -13.55 11.02
N SER A 104 3.83 -14.19 10.04
CA SER A 104 4.49 -14.95 8.97
C SER A 104 3.65 -14.97 7.69
N ILE A 105 2.83 -13.92 7.47
CA ILE A 105 2.07 -13.79 6.23
C ILE A 105 3.05 -13.35 5.14
N THR A 106 3.70 -14.34 4.55
CA THR A 106 4.70 -14.14 3.50
C THR A 106 4.24 -14.72 2.16
N GLY A 107 5.05 -14.52 1.12
CA GLY A 107 4.99 -15.26 -0.13
C GLY A 107 6.40 -15.45 -0.66
N ALA A 108 6.92 -16.68 -0.63
CA ALA A 108 8.22 -16.98 -1.20
C ALA A 108 8.11 -16.97 -2.73
N ASN A 109 8.57 -15.89 -3.35
CA ASN A 109 8.44 -15.68 -4.78
C ASN A 109 9.51 -16.43 -5.59
N GLY A 110 10.60 -16.85 -4.94
CA GLY A 110 11.70 -17.56 -5.58
C GLY A 110 12.47 -16.69 -6.58
N MET A 111 12.41 -15.37 -6.40
CA MET A 111 13.05 -14.39 -7.26
C MET A 111 14.38 -13.93 -6.66
N PRO A 112 15.36 -13.55 -7.50
CA PRO A 112 16.63 -13.05 -7.00
C PRO A 112 16.44 -11.73 -6.24
N GLY A 113 17.44 -11.39 -5.43
CA GLY A 113 17.62 -10.05 -4.90
C GLY A 113 17.99 -9.01 -5.96
N ASN A 114 18.43 -7.84 -5.50
CA ASN A 114 18.87 -6.74 -6.34
C ASN A 114 20.15 -6.11 -5.77
N SER A 115 21.20 -6.03 -6.60
CA SER A 115 22.52 -5.55 -6.18
C SER A 115 22.56 -4.06 -5.85
N VAL A 116 21.64 -3.25 -6.39
CA VAL A 116 21.51 -1.83 -6.06
C VAL A 116 20.94 -1.67 -4.65
N LEU A 117 19.93 -2.47 -4.30
CA LEU A 117 19.42 -2.55 -2.92
C LEU A 117 20.48 -3.09 -1.94
N GLU A 118 21.29 -4.06 -2.35
CA GLU A 118 22.41 -4.57 -1.54
C GLU A 118 23.49 -3.51 -1.27
N GLY A 119 23.53 -2.42 -2.03
CA GLY A 119 24.38 -1.27 -1.74
C GLY A 119 23.95 -0.47 -0.50
N ILE A 120 22.70 -0.61 -0.05
CA ILE A 120 22.13 0.13 1.09
C ILE A 120 21.74 -0.79 2.27
N THR A 121 22.06 -2.08 2.20
CA THR A 121 21.88 -3.04 3.30
C THR A 121 23.16 -3.87 3.48
N THR A 122 23.30 -4.56 4.61
CA THR A 122 24.48 -5.41 4.89
C THR A 122 24.28 -6.87 4.51
N SER A 123 23.08 -7.23 4.05
CA SER A 123 22.64 -8.61 3.80
C SER A 123 22.29 -8.81 2.33
N THR A 124 22.43 -10.04 1.83
CA THR A 124 21.87 -10.43 0.53
C THR A 124 20.35 -10.23 0.54
N THR A 125 19.83 -9.70 -0.55
CA THR A 125 18.38 -9.51 -0.72
C THR A 125 17.76 -10.70 -1.46
N TYR A 126 16.47 -10.92 -1.25
CA TYR A 126 15.70 -11.97 -1.91
C TYR A 126 14.34 -11.42 -2.31
N ASP A 127 13.73 -12.03 -3.32
CA ASP A 127 12.39 -11.70 -3.79
C ASP A 127 12.21 -10.20 -4.12
N ALA A 128 13.23 -9.58 -4.71
CA ALA A 128 13.20 -8.16 -5.03
C ALA A 128 12.07 -7.82 -6.03
N ALA A 129 11.33 -6.76 -5.73
CA ALA A 129 10.33 -6.16 -6.60
C ALA A 129 10.79 -4.74 -6.99
N VAL A 130 11.23 -4.57 -8.23
CA VAL A 130 11.82 -3.32 -8.74
C VAL A 130 11.02 -2.87 -9.95
N LEU A 131 10.41 -1.69 -9.87
CA LEU A 131 9.85 -0.97 -11.00
C LEU A 131 10.88 0.08 -11.44
N GLU A 132 11.29 0.02 -12.70
CA GLU A 132 12.28 0.92 -13.29
C GLU A 132 11.71 1.57 -14.55
N PHE A 133 11.94 2.86 -14.73
CA PHE A 133 11.57 3.61 -15.93
C PHE A 133 12.41 4.88 -16.02
N ASP A 134 12.62 5.34 -17.24
CA ASP A 134 13.20 6.65 -17.51
C ASP A 134 12.11 7.71 -17.45
N PHE A 135 12.44 8.92 -16.98
CA PHE A 135 11.51 10.03 -16.96
C PHE A 135 12.18 11.35 -17.37
N ILE A 136 11.40 12.22 -18.00
CA ILE A 136 11.78 13.58 -18.35
C ILE A 136 10.77 14.52 -17.69
N PRO A 137 11.14 15.24 -16.61
CA PRO A 137 10.24 16.17 -15.97
C PRO A 137 10.23 17.52 -16.71
N GLU A 138 9.06 18.11 -16.88
CA GLU A 138 8.92 19.48 -17.40
C GLU A 138 9.19 20.55 -16.34
N SER A 139 9.15 20.17 -15.06
CA SER A 139 9.38 21.03 -13.90
C SER A 139 10.70 20.71 -13.19
N ASP A 140 11.14 21.61 -12.31
CA ASP A 140 12.41 21.50 -11.57
C ASP A 140 12.34 20.54 -10.37
N THR A 141 11.13 20.13 -9.97
CA THR A 141 10.91 19.39 -8.74
C THR A 141 10.05 18.15 -8.99
N LEU A 142 10.55 17.00 -8.56
CA LEU A 142 9.78 15.76 -8.45
C LEU A 142 9.52 15.44 -6.98
N ARG A 143 8.30 14.97 -6.69
CA ARG A 143 7.89 14.62 -5.34
C ARG A 143 7.27 13.24 -5.35
N PHE A 144 7.79 12.37 -4.49
CA PHE A 144 7.28 11.03 -4.29
C PHE A 144 6.81 10.91 -2.86
N LYS A 145 5.62 10.34 -2.69
CA LYS A 145 5.08 10.01 -1.37
C LYS A 145 4.99 8.49 -1.29
N TYR A 146 5.58 7.91 -0.26
CA TYR A 146 5.59 6.48 -0.05
C TYR A 146 5.23 6.16 1.40
N VAL A 147 4.81 4.91 1.62
CA VAL A 147 4.70 4.30 2.93
C VAL A 147 5.51 3.02 2.88
N PHE A 148 6.41 2.86 3.85
CA PHE A 148 7.16 1.63 4.04
C PHE A 148 6.52 0.83 5.17
N GLY A 149 6.41 -0.48 4.96
CA GLY A 149 5.85 -1.42 5.92
C GLY A 149 6.49 -2.77 5.76
N SER A 150 6.51 -3.55 6.84
CA SER A 150 7.03 -4.90 6.88
C SER A 150 6.23 -5.71 7.89
N ASP A 151 5.96 -6.99 7.60
CA ASP A 151 5.42 -7.92 8.58
C ASP A 151 6.49 -8.42 9.56
N GLU A 152 7.77 -8.15 9.30
CA GLU A 152 8.91 -8.57 10.12
C GLU A 152 9.20 -7.63 11.31
N TYR A 153 8.45 -6.54 11.46
CA TYR A 153 8.72 -5.52 12.48
C TYR A 153 8.68 -6.06 13.92
N HIS A 154 7.83 -7.02 14.22
CA HIS A 154 7.71 -7.56 15.57
C HIS A 154 8.74 -8.65 15.86
N GLU A 155 9.13 -9.40 14.84
CA GLU A 155 9.91 -10.63 14.96
C GLU A 155 11.39 -10.43 14.67
N TRP A 156 11.73 -9.55 13.72
CA TRP A 156 13.07 -9.56 13.10
C TRP A 156 13.77 -8.21 13.04
N ALA A 157 13.16 -7.14 13.54
CA ALA A 157 13.86 -5.86 13.68
C ALA A 157 15.13 -6.02 14.54
N ASN A 158 16.24 -5.48 14.05
CA ASN A 158 17.60 -5.60 14.60
C ASN A 158 18.22 -7.01 14.50
N THR A 159 17.78 -7.82 13.54
CA THR A 159 18.39 -9.11 13.21
C THR A 159 19.05 -9.08 11.82
N SER A 160 19.47 -10.25 11.31
CA SER A 160 20.01 -10.40 9.95
C SER A 160 18.94 -10.32 8.85
N PHE A 161 17.66 -10.54 9.19
CA PHE A 161 16.54 -10.30 8.29
C PHE A 161 16.23 -8.81 8.31
N ASN A 162 16.20 -8.20 7.13
CA ASN A 162 16.15 -6.76 7.00
C ASN A 162 15.48 -6.36 5.70
N ASP A 163 14.17 -6.18 5.74
CA ASP A 163 13.43 -5.53 4.65
C ASP A 163 14.00 -4.13 4.39
N VAL A 164 14.24 -3.86 3.12
CA VAL A 164 14.90 -2.65 2.62
C VAL A 164 14.10 -2.03 1.49
N PHE A 165 13.96 -0.71 1.53
CA PHE A 165 13.37 0.08 0.47
C PHE A 165 14.34 1.15 0.00
N GLY A 166 14.38 1.39 -1.31
CA GLY A 166 15.19 2.43 -1.92
C GLY A 166 14.46 3.07 -3.09
N TYR A 167 14.75 4.34 -3.32
CA TYR A 167 14.36 5.05 -4.53
C TYR A 167 15.65 5.55 -5.18
N PHE A 168 16.03 4.95 -6.29
CA PHE A 168 17.31 5.22 -6.92
C PHE A 168 17.15 6.13 -8.14
N VAL A 169 17.99 7.15 -8.22
CA VAL A 169 18.05 8.07 -9.35
C VAL A 169 19.40 7.93 -10.05
N THR A 170 19.37 7.79 -11.37
CA THR A 170 20.54 7.85 -12.24
C THR A 170 20.25 8.86 -13.33
N GLY A 171 21.19 9.77 -13.60
CA GLY A 171 20.98 10.84 -14.58
C GLY A 171 21.58 12.18 -14.16
N PRO A 172 21.27 13.27 -14.88
CA PRO A 172 21.79 14.60 -14.56
C PRO A 172 21.43 15.05 -13.15
N ASN A 173 22.41 15.55 -12.40
CA ASN A 173 22.18 16.20 -11.12
C ASN A 173 21.98 17.72 -11.35
N PRO A 174 20.87 18.34 -10.88
CA PRO A 174 20.65 19.78 -10.95
C PRO A 174 21.76 20.64 -10.34
N ASP A 175 22.46 20.13 -9.32
CA ASP A 175 23.59 20.80 -8.67
C ASP A 175 24.94 20.59 -9.41
N GLY A 176 24.92 19.84 -10.52
CA GLY A 176 26.07 19.53 -11.37
C GLY A 176 26.54 18.08 -11.25
N GLY A 177 27.02 17.52 -12.37
CA GLY A 177 27.47 16.12 -12.45
C GLY A 177 26.33 15.14 -12.77
N MET A 178 26.49 13.89 -12.34
CA MET A 178 25.53 12.81 -12.59
C MET A 178 25.25 12.04 -11.29
N TYR A 179 23.98 11.77 -11.02
CA TYR A 179 23.58 10.72 -10.09
C TYR A 179 23.93 9.35 -10.67
N THR A 180 24.44 8.45 -9.82
CA THR A 180 24.72 7.05 -10.18
C THR A 180 24.12 6.16 -9.10
N ASN A 181 22.93 5.62 -9.35
CA ASN A 181 22.15 4.86 -8.38
C ASN A 181 22.08 5.59 -7.02
N GLU A 182 21.78 6.89 -7.05
CA GLU A 182 21.67 7.70 -5.83
C GLU A 182 20.36 7.36 -5.12
N ASN A 183 20.43 6.87 -3.88
CA ASN A 183 19.23 6.59 -3.10
C ASN A 183 18.67 7.88 -2.46
N VAL A 184 17.52 8.35 -2.95
CA VAL A 184 16.83 9.53 -2.40
C VAL A 184 15.82 9.18 -1.30
N ALA A 185 15.60 7.89 -1.03
CA ALA A 185 14.79 7.41 0.10
C ALA A 185 15.65 7.29 1.37
N ILE A 186 15.85 8.42 2.06
CA ILE A 186 16.63 8.54 3.29
C ILE A 186 15.72 8.90 4.46
N ILE A 187 16.00 8.33 5.65
CA ILE A 187 15.25 8.67 6.87
C ILE A 187 15.48 10.16 7.21
N PRO A 188 14.40 10.96 7.36
CA PRO A 188 14.51 12.40 7.58
C PRO A 188 15.45 12.77 8.74
N GLY A 189 16.35 13.71 8.49
CA GLY A 189 17.33 14.18 9.49
C GLY A 189 18.54 13.26 9.69
N THR A 190 18.71 12.23 8.85
CA THR A 190 19.84 11.29 8.92
C THR A 190 20.43 11.05 7.52
N SER A 191 21.46 10.20 7.44
CA SER A 191 21.95 9.60 6.19
C SER A 191 21.62 8.11 6.09
N LEU A 192 20.69 7.61 6.92
CA LEU A 192 20.36 6.19 7.00
C LEU A 192 19.33 5.81 5.93
N PRO A 193 19.53 4.68 5.23
CA PRO A 193 18.54 4.16 4.30
C PRO A 193 17.29 3.66 5.04
N VAL A 194 16.18 3.57 4.31
CA VAL A 194 14.92 3.01 4.82
C VAL A 194 15.04 1.48 4.91
N THR A 195 15.20 0.99 6.13
CA THR A 195 15.21 -0.43 6.45
C THR A 195 14.48 -0.68 7.76
N ILE A 196 14.01 -1.90 8.00
CA ILE A 196 13.41 -2.23 9.30
C ILE A 196 14.41 -2.10 10.45
N ASN A 197 15.71 -2.28 10.20
CA ASN A 197 16.76 -2.09 11.20
C ASN A 197 17.03 -0.62 11.55
N ASN A 198 16.74 0.32 10.63
CA ASN A 198 16.94 1.75 10.87
C ASN A 198 15.64 2.47 11.30
N LEU A 199 14.47 1.95 10.94
CA LEU A 199 13.16 2.55 11.22
C LEU A 199 12.31 1.61 12.10
N ASN A 200 12.62 1.53 13.39
CA ASN A 200 11.89 0.70 14.37
C ASN A 200 11.88 1.36 15.77
N ASN A 201 11.03 0.87 16.69
CA ASN A 201 10.97 1.31 18.09
C ASN A 201 12.04 0.67 19.01
N GLY A 202 13.22 0.32 18.47
CA GLY A 202 14.34 -0.28 19.20
C GLY A 202 14.20 -1.79 19.46
N GLN A 203 15.05 -2.31 20.35
CA GLN A 203 15.20 -3.75 20.61
C GLN A 203 13.96 -4.47 21.18
N THR A 204 12.89 -3.74 21.53
CA THR A 204 11.69 -4.35 22.10
C THR A 204 10.78 -5.00 21.05
N GLY A 205 11.06 -4.86 19.74
CA GLY A 205 10.29 -5.52 18.68
C GLY A 205 8.82 -5.09 18.65
N ASN A 206 8.50 -3.84 19.02
CA ASN A 206 7.11 -3.38 19.07
C ASN A 206 6.64 -2.69 17.77
N GLY A 207 7.43 -2.78 16.68
CA GLY A 207 7.19 -2.02 15.45
C GLY A 207 7.17 -0.50 15.68
N PRO A 208 7.11 0.36 14.65
CA PRO A 208 6.75 1.78 14.80
C PRO A 208 5.27 2.00 15.16
#